data_AF-A0AAV5B1W3-F1
#
_entry.id   AF-A0AAV5B1W3-F1
#
_cell.length_a   1.000
_cell.length_b   1.000
_cell.length_c   1.000
_cell.angle_alpha   90.00
_cell.angle_beta   90.00
_cell.angle_gamma   90.00
#
_symmetry.space_group_name_H-M   'P 1'
#
loop_
_entity.id
_entity.type
_entity.pdbx_description
1 polymer ?
#
loop_
_entity_poly.entity_id
_entity_poly.type
_entity_poly.pdbx_seq_one_letter_code
_entity_poly.pdbx_strand_id
1 'polypeptide(L)'
;MSGLVVDADLCVGCGRCVRVCANDGIEVVDRLARVLPGCVSCGMCVDACPVGALEMVREGTGADLSQWSGVLVVAQTDADGAPLPVASELVGVGRGLADARGCALRVLVLAPGTHGCACTGGFSGLGADGADEVLVSRSPRFGARDCAAMAATVAAAVGATKPEAVLFGATDLGRELAPRVAQRLGCGLTADCTGLAVDSETGLLLQTRPAFGGNLMATIVSPEARPQMATVRPGVFAAPERDASRVCTVYEMPPAPCDVAAPEVLAEEPADDGTSIAACDVLVVVGRGIRDKKSLAVARRLADALGAGLGCTRPVVEAGWLDHGCQVGQTGVSVAPRLLVSLGVSGAVQHLAGISGAGCVVAVNEDPEAPILAAADYAVVGDCREVARAWAEALENR
;
A
#
# COMPACT_ATOMS: atom_id res chain seq x y z
N MET A 1 -20.67 -21.50 -8.85
CA MET A 1 -20.80 -20.16 -9.46
C MET A 1 -21.29 -19.20 -8.39
N SER A 2 -20.38 -18.39 -7.82
CA SER A 2 -20.76 -17.24 -7.00
C SER A 2 -21.61 -16.28 -7.84
N GLY A 3 -22.82 -15.98 -7.38
CA GLY A 3 -23.74 -15.17 -8.16
C GLY A 3 -25.06 -14.94 -7.46
N LEU A 4 -25.84 -14.04 -8.05
CA LEU A 4 -27.21 -13.80 -7.62
C LEU A 4 -28.08 -14.98 -8.10
N VAL A 5 -28.75 -15.64 -7.17
CA VAL A 5 -29.72 -16.71 -7.48
C VAL A 5 -31.13 -16.16 -7.28
N VAL A 6 -32.02 -16.50 -8.20
CA VAL A 6 -33.44 -16.15 -8.13
C VAL A 6 -34.21 -17.41 -7.80
N ASP A 7 -34.92 -17.40 -6.67
CA ASP A 7 -35.91 -18.42 -6.35
C ASP A 7 -37.16 -18.17 -7.20
N ALA A 8 -37.44 -19.10 -8.11
CA ALA A 8 -38.52 -18.95 -9.07
C ALA A 8 -39.92 -19.10 -8.43
N ASP A 9 -40.01 -19.81 -7.31
CA ASP A 9 -41.27 -20.08 -6.61
C ASP A 9 -41.68 -18.90 -5.73
N LEU A 10 -40.69 -18.17 -5.18
CA LEU A 10 -40.91 -16.97 -4.38
C LEU A 10 -41.00 -15.68 -5.22
N CYS A 11 -40.45 -15.68 -6.44
CA CYS A 11 -40.39 -14.46 -7.25
C CYS A 11 -41.76 -14.02 -7.76
N VAL A 12 -42.21 -12.84 -7.35
CA VAL A 12 -43.49 -12.24 -7.78
C VAL A 12 -43.37 -11.30 -8.97
N GLY A 13 -42.17 -11.14 -9.56
CA GLY A 13 -41.96 -10.29 -10.74
C GLY A 13 -42.22 -8.79 -10.52
N CYS A 14 -42.07 -8.27 -9.29
CA CYS A 14 -42.42 -6.89 -8.95
C CYS A 14 -41.53 -5.80 -9.57
N GLY A 15 -40.37 -6.16 -10.15
CA GLY A 15 -39.46 -5.24 -10.83
C GLY A 15 -38.63 -4.32 -9.92
N ARG A 16 -38.71 -4.44 -8.59
CA ARG A 16 -37.90 -3.62 -7.66
C ARG A 16 -36.40 -3.85 -7.82
N CYS A 17 -35.99 -5.09 -8.05
CA CYS A 17 -34.61 -5.47 -8.28
C CYS A 17 -34.00 -4.79 -9.52
N VAL A 18 -34.79 -4.58 -10.58
CA VAL A 18 -34.36 -3.87 -11.79
C VAL A 18 -34.14 -2.38 -11.50
N ARG A 19 -35.04 -1.74 -10.73
CA ARG A 19 -34.95 -0.30 -10.41
C ARG A 19 -33.72 0.06 -9.58
N VAL A 20 -33.23 -0.87 -8.76
CA VAL A 20 -32.08 -0.67 -7.88
C VAL A 20 -30.77 -1.09 -8.57
N CYS A 21 -30.86 -1.82 -9.69
CA CYS A 21 -29.67 -2.27 -10.40
C CYS A 21 -29.05 -1.12 -11.22
N ALA A 22 -27.89 -0.64 -10.80
CA ALA A 22 -27.14 0.39 -11.52
C ALA A 22 -26.36 -0.13 -12.73
N ASN A 23 -26.35 -1.45 -12.97
CA ASN A 23 -25.48 -2.11 -13.94
C ASN A 23 -26.24 -2.92 -15.00
N ASP A 24 -27.57 -2.73 -15.11
CA ASP A 24 -28.44 -3.53 -16.00
C ASP A 24 -28.21 -5.05 -15.89
N GLY A 25 -27.84 -5.50 -14.70
CA GLY A 25 -27.47 -6.89 -14.40
C GLY A 25 -28.65 -7.80 -14.09
N ILE A 26 -29.88 -7.27 -14.10
CA ILE A 26 -31.10 -8.05 -13.85
C ILE A 26 -32.25 -7.50 -14.67
N GLU A 27 -33.06 -8.40 -15.23
CA GLU A 27 -34.28 -8.08 -15.95
C GLU A 27 -35.46 -8.88 -15.37
N VAL A 28 -36.69 -8.49 -15.69
CA VAL A 28 -37.87 -9.28 -15.36
C VAL A 28 -38.53 -9.72 -16.66
N VAL A 29 -38.55 -11.02 -16.91
CA VAL A 29 -39.16 -11.67 -18.08
C VAL A 29 -40.18 -12.68 -17.57
N ASP A 30 -41.40 -12.66 -18.11
CA ASP A 30 -42.49 -13.58 -17.73
C ASP A 30 -42.80 -13.61 -16.22
N ARG A 31 -42.81 -12.42 -15.59
CA ARG A 31 -42.98 -12.24 -14.13
C ARG A 31 -41.90 -12.90 -13.27
N LEU A 32 -40.76 -13.27 -13.86
CA LEU A 32 -39.61 -13.81 -13.16
C LEU A 32 -38.41 -12.89 -13.30
N ALA A 33 -37.68 -12.65 -12.21
CA ALA A 33 -36.39 -11.98 -12.32
C ALA A 33 -35.37 -12.94 -12.96
N ARG A 34 -34.58 -12.44 -13.91
CA ARG A 34 -33.48 -13.17 -14.57
C ARG A 34 -32.21 -12.35 -14.48
N VAL A 35 -31.12 -13.02 -14.10
CA VAL A 35 -29.80 -12.41 -13.96
C VAL A 35 -29.12 -12.35 -15.32
N LEU A 36 -28.62 -11.17 -15.67
CA LEU A 36 -27.92 -10.91 -16.92
C LEU A 36 -26.40 -11.00 -16.74
N PRO A 37 -25.61 -11.22 -17.81
CA PRO A 37 -24.14 -11.26 -17.74
C PRO A 37 -23.49 -9.98 -17.18
N GLY A 38 -24.18 -8.84 -17.20
CA GLY A 38 -23.73 -7.58 -16.61
C GLY A 38 -23.82 -7.52 -15.07
N CYS A 39 -24.31 -8.57 -14.41
CA CYS A 39 -24.43 -8.60 -12.95
C CYS A 39 -23.06 -8.64 -12.26
N VAL A 40 -22.75 -7.59 -11.49
CA VAL A 40 -21.52 -7.48 -10.68
C VAL A 40 -21.66 -8.05 -9.26
N SER A 41 -22.76 -8.74 -8.96
CA SER A 41 -22.97 -9.41 -7.66
C SER A 41 -22.86 -8.48 -6.43
N CYS A 42 -23.30 -7.21 -6.55
CA CYS A 42 -23.21 -6.22 -5.48
C CYS A 42 -24.22 -6.42 -4.33
N GLY A 43 -25.27 -7.23 -4.53
CA GLY A 43 -26.27 -7.55 -3.50
C GLY A 43 -27.40 -6.55 -3.31
N MET A 44 -27.38 -5.36 -3.93
CA MET A 44 -28.43 -4.34 -3.73
C MET A 44 -29.85 -4.83 -4.09
N CYS A 45 -29.96 -5.76 -5.03
CA CYS A 45 -31.21 -6.37 -5.46
C CYS A 45 -31.79 -7.36 -4.44
N VAL A 46 -30.95 -7.97 -3.59
CA VAL A 46 -31.38 -8.84 -2.49
C VAL A 46 -32.10 -8.02 -1.43
N ASP A 47 -31.50 -6.92 -1.00
CA ASP A 47 -32.10 -6.01 0.01
C ASP A 47 -33.41 -5.37 -0.49
N ALA A 48 -33.50 -5.13 -1.80
CA ALA A 48 -34.69 -4.55 -2.41
C ALA A 48 -35.85 -5.54 -2.60
N CYS A 49 -35.61 -6.85 -2.45
CA CYS A 49 -36.59 -7.88 -2.72
C CYS A 49 -37.61 -7.99 -1.56
N PRO A 50 -38.90 -7.66 -1.77
CA PRO A 50 -39.88 -7.65 -0.69
C PRO A 50 -40.27 -9.07 -0.21
N VAL A 51 -40.01 -10.09 -1.03
CA VAL A 51 -40.40 -11.48 -0.81
C VAL A 51 -39.21 -12.40 -0.55
N GLY A 52 -37.99 -11.84 -0.49
CA GLY A 52 -36.76 -12.62 -0.27
C GLY A 52 -36.42 -13.61 -1.38
N ALA A 53 -37.00 -13.48 -2.58
CA ALA A 53 -36.78 -14.38 -3.72
C ALA A 53 -35.39 -14.25 -4.39
N LEU A 54 -34.52 -13.38 -3.87
CA LEU A 54 -33.20 -13.10 -4.42
C LEU A 54 -32.19 -13.37 -3.33
N GLU A 55 -31.24 -14.26 -3.59
CA GLU A 55 -30.20 -14.63 -2.64
C GLU A 55 -28.83 -14.47 -3.26
N MET A 56 -27.91 -13.87 -2.50
CA MET A 56 -26.49 -13.88 -2.85
C MET A 56 -25.90 -15.21 -2.41
N VAL A 57 -25.86 -16.16 -3.34
CA VAL A 57 -25.10 -17.38 -3.10
C VAL A 57 -23.63 -17.06 -3.32
N ARG A 58 -22.96 -16.78 -2.22
CA ARG A 58 -21.51 -16.91 -2.14
C ARG A 58 -21.26 -18.40 -1.97
N GLU A 59 -20.61 -19.03 -2.94
CA GLU A 59 -19.96 -20.31 -2.63
C GLU A 59 -19.00 -20.00 -1.48
N GLY A 60 -19.38 -20.37 -0.26
CA GLY A 60 -18.41 -20.64 0.77
C GLY A 60 -17.49 -21.66 0.12
N THR A 61 -16.24 -21.30 -0.08
CA THR A 61 -15.32 -22.24 -0.70
C THR A 61 -15.13 -23.38 0.31
N GLY A 62 -15.97 -24.40 0.22
CA GLY A 62 -15.59 -25.77 0.52
C GLY A 62 -14.53 -26.25 -0.49
N ALA A 63 -13.70 -25.34 -0.99
CA ALA A 63 -12.51 -25.65 -1.73
C ALA A 63 -11.62 -26.37 -0.74
N ASP A 64 -11.17 -27.55 -1.14
CA ASP A 64 -10.16 -28.28 -0.41
C ASP A 64 -8.96 -27.34 -0.19
N LEU A 65 -8.82 -26.83 1.04
CA LEU A 65 -7.78 -25.87 1.41
C LEU A 65 -6.42 -26.56 1.51
N SER A 66 -6.38 -27.90 1.54
CA SER A 66 -5.15 -28.68 1.66
C SER A 66 -4.22 -28.53 0.46
N GLN A 67 -4.75 -28.13 -0.70
CA GLN A 67 -3.96 -27.90 -1.92
C GLN A 67 -3.18 -26.58 -1.89
N TRP A 68 -3.44 -25.70 -0.92
CA TRP A 68 -2.78 -24.41 -0.81
C TRP A 68 -1.62 -24.53 0.19
N SER A 69 -0.40 -24.26 -0.26
CA SER A 69 0.80 -24.35 0.58
C SER A 69 1.86 -23.37 0.13
N GLY A 70 2.49 -22.70 1.09
CA GLY A 70 3.57 -21.74 0.84
C GLY A 70 3.16 -20.29 0.98
N VAL A 71 4.17 -19.42 1.03
CA VAL A 71 4.02 -17.97 1.04
C VAL A 71 4.60 -17.43 -0.25
N LEU A 72 3.87 -16.56 -0.94
CA LEU A 72 4.33 -15.88 -2.14
C LEU A 72 4.55 -14.39 -1.86
N VAL A 73 5.76 -13.89 -2.07
CA VAL A 73 6.07 -12.46 -2.02
C VAL A 73 6.15 -11.91 -3.43
N VAL A 74 5.43 -10.84 -3.74
CA VAL A 74 5.56 -10.14 -5.02
C VAL A 74 6.61 -9.05 -4.87
N ALA A 75 7.80 -9.32 -5.41
CA ALA A 75 8.93 -8.40 -5.39
C ALA A 75 8.74 -7.31 -6.46
N GLN A 76 8.66 -6.07 -5.99
CA GLN A 76 8.59 -4.89 -6.83
C GLN A 76 9.97 -4.52 -7.32
N THR A 77 10.08 -4.13 -8.58
CA THR A 77 11.35 -3.72 -9.18
C THR A 77 11.30 -2.26 -9.63
N ASP A 78 12.47 -1.65 -9.78
CA ASP A 78 12.64 -0.38 -10.47
C ASP A 78 12.52 -0.55 -12.01
N ALA A 79 12.79 0.54 -12.74
CA ALA A 79 12.75 0.58 -14.20
C ALA A 79 13.84 -0.27 -14.87
N ASP A 80 14.95 -0.53 -14.17
CA ASP A 80 16.04 -1.38 -14.64
C ASP A 80 15.82 -2.87 -14.29
N GLY A 81 14.78 -3.15 -13.49
CA GLY A 81 14.43 -4.49 -13.05
C GLY A 81 15.15 -4.94 -11.78
N ALA A 82 15.79 -4.04 -11.04
CA ALA A 82 16.37 -4.36 -9.74
C ALA A 82 15.29 -4.35 -8.65
N PRO A 83 15.27 -5.33 -7.73
CA PRO A 83 14.31 -5.36 -6.63
C PRO A 83 14.44 -4.12 -5.73
N LEU A 84 13.31 -3.51 -5.36
CA LEU A 84 13.26 -2.42 -4.40
C LEU A 84 13.57 -2.93 -2.98
N PRO A 85 14.06 -2.07 -2.05
CA PRO A 85 14.39 -2.48 -0.68
C PRO A 85 13.24 -3.17 0.08
N VAL A 86 11.99 -2.73 -0.18
CA VAL A 86 10.77 -3.34 0.38
C VAL A 86 10.65 -4.83 0.03
N ALA A 87 11.23 -5.29 -1.08
CA ALA A 87 11.21 -6.71 -1.44
C ALA A 87 11.99 -7.55 -0.43
N SER A 88 13.17 -7.12 0.01
CA SER A 88 13.97 -7.82 1.03
C SER A 88 13.28 -7.83 2.39
N GLU A 89 12.65 -6.71 2.80
CA GLU A 89 11.85 -6.65 4.04
C GLU A 89 10.70 -7.68 4.01
N LEU A 90 9.98 -7.74 2.89
CA LEU A 90 8.89 -8.70 2.69
C LEU A 90 9.36 -10.14 2.67
N VAL A 91 10.53 -10.43 2.09
CA VAL A 91 11.13 -11.77 2.11
C VAL A 91 11.44 -12.18 3.54
N GLY A 92 11.99 -11.28 4.36
CA GLY A 92 12.25 -11.55 5.78
C GLY A 92 10.97 -11.88 6.56
N VAL A 93 9.92 -11.07 6.39
CA VAL A 93 8.62 -11.34 7.04
C VAL A 93 8.00 -12.63 6.50
N GLY A 94 8.03 -12.81 5.18
CA GLY A 94 7.53 -14.00 4.50
C GLY A 94 8.22 -15.27 4.98
N ARG A 95 9.52 -15.21 5.26
CA ARG A 95 10.31 -16.33 5.82
C ARG A 95 9.82 -16.71 7.21
N GLY A 96 9.62 -15.73 8.08
CA GLY A 96 9.07 -15.96 9.42
C GLY A 96 7.69 -16.63 9.39
N LEU A 97 6.82 -16.18 8.47
CA LEU A 97 5.50 -16.79 8.26
C LEU A 97 5.61 -18.21 7.68
N ALA A 98 6.52 -18.42 6.72
CA ALA A 98 6.75 -19.70 6.08
C ALA A 98 7.34 -20.72 7.07
N ASP A 99 8.25 -20.31 7.96
CA ASP A 99 8.81 -21.15 9.03
C ASP A 99 7.75 -21.53 10.06
N ALA A 100 6.90 -20.58 10.47
CA ALA A 100 5.80 -20.85 11.39
C ALA A 100 4.77 -21.85 10.82
N ARG A 101 4.57 -21.86 9.50
CA ARG A 101 3.71 -22.82 8.79
C ARG A 101 4.43 -24.10 8.35
N GLY A 102 5.75 -24.13 8.37
CA GLY A 102 6.55 -25.23 7.82
C GLY A 102 6.44 -25.38 6.30
N CYS A 103 6.29 -24.27 5.56
CA CYS A 103 6.11 -24.27 4.10
C CYS A 103 7.23 -23.51 3.36
N ALA A 104 7.23 -23.59 2.02
CA ALA A 104 8.20 -22.90 1.17
C ALA A 104 7.87 -21.41 1.00
N LEU A 105 8.89 -20.56 0.95
CA LEU A 105 8.82 -19.16 0.58
C LEU A 105 9.20 -18.99 -0.89
N ARG A 106 8.25 -18.46 -1.67
CA ARG A 106 8.42 -18.13 -3.09
C ARG A 106 8.43 -16.63 -3.28
N VAL A 107 9.25 -16.15 -4.21
CA VAL A 107 9.27 -14.74 -4.59
C VAL A 107 8.96 -14.62 -6.07
N LEU A 108 7.91 -13.88 -6.43
CA LEU A 108 7.60 -13.53 -7.81
C LEU A 108 8.19 -12.16 -8.14
N VAL A 109 9.10 -12.12 -9.10
CA VAL A 109 9.69 -10.91 -9.65
C VAL A 109 9.04 -10.61 -10.99
N LEU A 110 8.46 -9.42 -11.12
CA LEU A 110 7.91 -8.89 -12.37
C LEU A 110 8.90 -7.87 -12.94
N ALA A 111 9.78 -8.32 -13.83
CA ALA A 111 10.86 -7.48 -14.35
C ALA A 111 10.59 -6.99 -15.78
N PRO A 112 11.07 -5.79 -16.15
CA PRO A 112 11.10 -5.39 -17.55
C PRO A 112 11.97 -6.32 -18.40
N GLY A 113 11.70 -6.34 -19.70
CA GLY A 113 12.44 -7.10 -20.69
C GLY A 113 11.63 -8.20 -21.38
N THR A 114 12.32 -9.04 -22.14
CA THR A 114 11.70 -10.14 -22.89
C THR A 114 11.91 -11.47 -22.17
N HIS A 115 10.88 -12.31 -22.20
CA HIS A 115 11.00 -13.71 -21.79
C HIS A 115 12.08 -14.44 -22.62
N GLY A 116 12.89 -15.27 -21.97
CA GLY A 116 14.02 -15.99 -22.56
C GLY A 116 15.33 -15.20 -22.60
N CYS A 117 15.42 -14.03 -21.94
CA CYS A 117 16.70 -13.35 -21.75
C CYS A 117 17.59 -14.17 -20.80
N ALA A 118 18.77 -14.58 -21.25
CA ALA A 118 19.78 -15.28 -20.43
C ALA A 118 20.31 -14.46 -19.24
N CYS A 119 19.88 -13.20 -19.11
CA CYS A 119 20.17 -12.33 -18.00
C CYS A 119 19.37 -12.77 -16.75
N THR A 120 19.89 -13.69 -15.95
CA THR A 120 19.40 -14.00 -14.59
C THR A 120 19.88 -13.00 -13.53
N GLY A 121 20.48 -11.89 -13.97
CA GLY A 121 21.26 -10.97 -13.14
C GLY A 121 20.49 -10.43 -11.92
N GLY A 122 21.08 -10.65 -10.73
CA GLY A 122 20.74 -9.93 -9.50
C GLY A 122 19.75 -10.60 -8.55
N PHE A 123 18.92 -11.55 -9.01
CA PHE A 123 17.86 -12.09 -8.15
C PHE A 123 18.30 -13.18 -7.17
N SER A 124 19.51 -13.71 -7.32
CA SER A 124 20.10 -14.64 -6.33
C SER A 124 20.25 -14.00 -4.95
N GLY A 125 20.34 -12.67 -4.88
CA GLY A 125 20.35 -11.93 -3.61
C GLY A 125 19.09 -12.14 -2.78
N LEU A 126 17.93 -12.34 -3.42
CA LEU A 126 16.67 -12.65 -2.72
C LEU A 126 16.68 -14.04 -2.07
N GLY A 127 17.50 -14.96 -2.60
CA GLY A 127 17.77 -16.25 -1.97
C GLY A 127 18.55 -16.10 -0.66
N ALA A 128 19.56 -15.23 -0.67
CA ALA A 128 20.33 -14.92 0.54
C ALA A 128 19.47 -14.20 1.61
N ASP A 129 18.46 -13.44 1.17
CA ASP A 129 17.47 -12.81 2.05
C ASP A 129 16.46 -13.85 2.64
N GLY A 130 16.40 -15.08 2.11
CA GLY A 130 15.61 -16.18 2.69
C GLY A 130 14.61 -16.87 1.75
N ALA A 131 14.55 -16.50 0.47
CA ALA A 131 13.70 -17.15 -0.52
C ALA A 131 14.18 -18.57 -0.86
N ASP A 132 13.25 -19.52 -0.94
CA ASP A 132 13.55 -20.90 -1.37
C ASP A 132 13.48 -21.02 -2.91
N GLU A 133 12.49 -20.36 -3.51
CA GLU A 133 12.28 -20.31 -4.96
C GLU A 133 12.03 -18.88 -5.43
N VAL A 134 12.63 -18.48 -6.54
CA VAL A 134 12.39 -17.19 -7.19
C VAL A 134 11.79 -17.44 -8.58
N LEU A 135 10.59 -16.94 -8.80
CA LEU A 135 9.89 -16.99 -10.07
C LEU A 135 10.08 -15.63 -10.77
N VAL A 136 10.70 -15.62 -11.94
CA VAL A 136 10.95 -14.39 -12.70
C VAL A 136 10.05 -14.39 -13.91
N SER A 137 9.23 -13.35 -14.06
CA SER A 137 8.46 -13.09 -15.28
C SER A 137 8.90 -11.79 -15.91
N ARG A 138 9.16 -11.82 -17.22
CA ARG A 138 9.65 -10.69 -18.00
C ARG A 138 8.65 -10.26 -19.05
N SER A 139 8.33 -8.98 -19.08
CA SER A 139 7.50 -8.37 -20.13
C SER A 139 7.87 -6.90 -20.31
N PRO A 140 7.89 -6.36 -21.54
CA PRO A 140 8.03 -4.93 -21.77
C PRO A 140 6.93 -4.11 -21.08
N ARG A 141 5.73 -4.70 -20.92
CA ARG A 141 4.59 -4.07 -20.23
C ARG A 141 4.87 -3.83 -18.74
N PHE A 142 5.79 -4.59 -18.14
CA PHE A 142 6.14 -4.41 -16.74
C PHE A 142 7.01 -3.15 -16.52
N GLY A 143 7.85 -2.78 -17.49
CA GLY A 143 8.60 -1.52 -17.45
C GLY A 143 7.69 -0.29 -17.49
N ALA A 144 6.60 -0.36 -18.28
CA ALA A 144 5.57 0.68 -18.33
C ALA A 144 4.60 0.66 -17.13
N ARG A 145 4.89 -0.11 -16.07
CA ARG A 145 4.05 -0.26 -14.87
C ARG A 145 2.59 -0.62 -15.17
N ASP A 146 2.37 -1.44 -16.19
CA ASP A 146 1.04 -1.89 -16.57
C ASP A 146 0.46 -2.85 -15.53
N CYS A 147 -0.31 -2.28 -14.59
CA CYS A 147 -0.93 -3.03 -13.52
C CYS A 147 -1.93 -4.09 -14.01
N ALA A 148 -2.51 -3.96 -15.20
CA ALA A 148 -3.43 -4.97 -15.74
C ALA A 148 -2.66 -6.23 -16.18
N ALA A 149 -1.55 -6.05 -16.90
CA ALA A 149 -0.68 -7.15 -17.30
C ALA A 149 0.03 -7.80 -16.11
N MET A 150 0.51 -6.98 -15.16
CA MET A 150 1.10 -7.47 -13.91
C MET A 150 0.08 -8.29 -13.10
N ALA A 151 -1.14 -7.78 -12.91
CA ALA A 151 -2.17 -8.49 -12.14
C ALA A 151 -2.56 -9.83 -12.77
N ALA A 152 -2.65 -9.89 -14.10
CA ALA A 152 -2.91 -11.14 -14.83
C ALA A 152 -1.78 -12.17 -14.58
N THR A 153 -0.53 -11.72 -14.60
CA THR A 153 0.65 -12.58 -14.39
C THR A 153 0.72 -13.08 -12.95
N VAL A 154 0.47 -12.22 -11.96
CA VAL A 154 0.39 -12.63 -10.55
C VAL A 154 -0.73 -13.64 -10.34
N ALA A 155 -1.92 -13.41 -10.92
CA ALA A 155 -3.03 -14.34 -10.79
C ALA A 155 -2.71 -15.72 -11.43
N ALA A 156 -2.02 -15.74 -12.57
CA ALA A 156 -1.55 -16.98 -13.20
C ALA A 156 -0.52 -17.71 -12.31
N ALA A 157 0.43 -16.98 -11.73
CA ALA A 157 1.43 -17.54 -10.81
C ALA A 157 0.77 -18.13 -9.54
N VAL A 158 -0.23 -17.43 -8.98
CA VAL A 158 -1.02 -17.93 -7.84
C VAL A 158 -1.81 -19.17 -8.24
N GLY A 159 -2.42 -19.23 -9.43
CA GLY A 159 -3.12 -20.42 -9.91
C GLY A 159 -2.21 -21.64 -10.08
N ALA A 160 -0.96 -21.43 -10.51
CA ALA A 160 0.02 -22.48 -10.72
C ALA A 160 0.65 -22.98 -9.40
N THR A 161 0.94 -22.07 -8.46
CA THR A 161 1.68 -22.37 -7.22
C THR A 161 0.79 -22.57 -5.99
N LYS A 162 -0.45 -22.08 -6.03
CA LYS A 162 -1.46 -22.15 -4.95
C LYS A 162 -0.88 -21.81 -3.56
N PRO A 163 -0.33 -20.60 -3.34
CA PRO A 163 0.21 -20.20 -2.03
C PRO A 163 -0.90 -19.90 -1.02
N GLU A 164 -0.69 -20.23 0.25
CA GLU A 164 -1.65 -19.89 1.32
C GLU A 164 -1.77 -18.38 1.55
N ALA A 165 -0.66 -17.66 1.40
CA ALA A 165 -0.57 -16.23 1.60
C ALA A 165 0.20 -15.54 0.45
N VAL A 166 -0.26 -14.34 0.07
CA VAL A 166 0.45 -13.49 -0.92
C VAL A 166 0.70 -12.12 -0.32
N LEU A 167 1.96 -11.69 -0.31
CA LEU A 167 2.40 -10.43 0.27
C LEU A 167 2.85 -9.44 -0.81
N PHE A 168 2.46 -8.18 -0.63
CA PHE A 168 2.83 -7.06 -1.50
C PHE A 168 3.42 -5.92 -0.67
N GLY A 169 4.34 -5.14 -1.24
CA GLY A 169 4.79 -3.89 -0.62
C GLY A 169 3.72 -2.82 -0.77
N ALA A 170 3.38 -2.10 0.29
CA ALA A 170 2.39 -1.01 0.27
C ALA A 170 2.97 0.29 -0.33
N THR A 171 3.78 0.18 -1.37
CA THR A 171 4.21 1.28 -2.25
C THR A 171 3.06 1.67 -3.19
N ASP A 172 3.22 2.75 -3.97
CA ASP A 172 2.21 3.19 -4.94
C ASP A 172 1.82 2.07 -5.91
N LEU A 173 2.82 1.37 -6.47
CA LEU A 173 2.60 0.24 -7.37
C LEU A 173 1.86 -0.91 -6.67
N GLY A 174 2.22 -1.24 -5.43
CA GLY A 174 1.61 -2.38 -4.74
C GLY A 174 0.20 -2.09 -4.24
N ARG A 175 -0.07 -0.84 -3.82
CA ARG A 175 -1.41 -0.35 -3.49
C ARG A 175 -2.32 -0.33 -4.72
N GLU A 176 -1.74 -0.21 -5.91
CA GLU A 176 -2.47 -0.30 -7.17
C GLU A 176 -2.67 -1.75 -7.65
N LEU A 177 -1.63 -2.59 -7.55
CA LEU A 177 -1.59 -3.96 -8.05
C LEU A 177 -2.41 -4.94 -7.19
N ALA A 178 -2.21 -4.93 -5.87
CA ALA A 178 -2.81 -5.88 -4.95
C ALA A 178 -4.36 -5.95 -5.04
N PRO A 179 -5.12 -4.83 -5.05
CA PRO A 179 -6.58 -4.91 -5.14
C PRO A 179 -7.07 -5.48 -6.49
N ARG A 180 -6.33 -5.25 -7.59
CA ARG A 180 -6.65 -5.85 -8.90
C ARG A 180 -6.45 -7.36 -8.89
N VAL A 181 -5.38 -7.83 -8.23
CA VAL A 181 -5.13 -9.27 -8.06
C VAL A 181 -6.20 -9.90 -7.17
N ALA A 182 -6.55 -9.26 -6.05
CA ALA A 182 -7.57 -9.75 -5.12
C ALA A 182 -8.94 -9.88 -5.79
N GLN A 183 -9.33 -8.89 -6.60
CA GLN A 183 -10.57 -8.94 -7.37
C GLN A 183 -10.58 -10.08 -8.40
N ARG A 184 -9.47 -10.31 -9.10
CA ARG A 184 -9.35 -11.40 -10.09
C ARG A 184 -9.40 -12.78 -9.45
N LEU A 185 -8.85 -12.93 -8.25
CA LEU A 185 -8.82 -14.19 -7.50
C LEU A 185 -10.07 -14.41 -6.64
N GLY A 186 -10.89 -13.37 -6.44
CA GLY A 186 -12.08 -13.44 -5.58
C GLY A 186 -11.77 -13.59 -4.10
N CYS A 187 -10.63 -13.07 -3.62
CA CYS A 187 -10.19 -13.21 -2.23
C CYS A 187 -10.08 -11.86 -1.50
N GLY A 188 -9.92 -11.93 -0.17
CA GLY A 188 -9.77 -10.75 0.69
C GLY A 188 -8.35 -10.18 0.66
N LEU A 189 -8.25 -8.85 0.82
CA LEU A 189 -7.00 -8.10 0.88
C LEU A 189 -6.97 -7.18 2.10
N THR A 190 -5.95 -7.28 2.96
CA THR A 190 -5.72 -6.32 4.03
C THR A 190 -4.67 -5.30 3.63
N ALA A 191 -5.03 -4.01 3.72
CA ALA A 191 -4.18 -2.92 3.26
C ALA A 191 -3.26 -2.37 4.37
N ASP A 192 -2.01 -2.10 4.02
CA ASP A 192 -1.02 -1.32 4.80
C ASP A 192 -0.77 -1.91 6.20
N CYS A 193 -0.52 -3.21 6.25
CA CYS A 193 -0.26 -3.96 7.48
C CYS A 193 1.06 -3.53 8.11
N THR A 194 1.05 -3.45 9.43
CA THR A 194 2.21 -3.16 10.28
C THR A 194 2.59 -4.36 11.16
N GLY A 195 1.76 -5.40 11.18
CA GLY A 195 2.02 -6.65 11.90
C GLY A 195 1.46 -7.83 11.12
N LEU A 196 2.25 -8.88 10.96
CA LEU A 196 1.83 -10.15 10.37
C LEU A 196 2.25 -11.28 11.30
N ALA A 197 1.33 -12.16 11.63
CA ALA A 197 1.60 -13.36 12.41
C ALA A 197 0.75 -14.52 11.88
N VAL A 198 1.17 -15.74 12.20
CA VAL A 198 0.38 -16.95 11.95
C VAL A 198 -0.24 -17.37 13.27
N ASP A 199 -1.54 -17.62 13.27
CA ASP A 199 -2.19 -18.27 14.39
C ASP A 199 -1.76 -19.74 14.47
N SER A 200 -1.19 -20.16 15.60
CA SER A 200 -0.72 -21.52 15.81
C SER A 200 -1.84 -22.57 15.84
N GLU A 201 -3.07 -22.18 16.18
CA GLU A 201 -4.20 -23.11 16.26
C GLU A 201 -4.91 -23.25 14.91
N THR A 202 -5.19 -22.13 14.24
CA THR A 202 -5.96 -22.13 12.99
C THR A 202 -5.10 -22.12 11.73
N GLY A 203 -3.83 -21.76 11.83
CA GLY A 203 -2.92 -21.56 10.69
C GLY A 203 -3.26 -20.32 9.85
N LEU A 204 -4.19 -19.47 10.28
CA LEU A 204 -4.60 -18.27 9.55
C LEU A 204 -3.59 -17.14 9.70
N LEU A 205 -3.55 -16.27 8.69
CA LEU A 205 -2.71 -15.09 8.69
C LEU A 205 -3.41 -13.96 9.45
N LEU A 206 -2.88 -13.63 10.63
CA LEU A 206 -3.28 -12.50 11.45
C LEU A 206 -2.69 -11.22 10.87
N GLN A 207 -3.52 -10.40 10.23
CA GLN A 207 -3.10 -9.20 9.53
C GLN A 207 -3.45 -7.96 10.36
N THR A 208 -2.45 -7.40 11.04
CA THR A 208 -2.64 -6.24 11.90
C THR A 208 -2.31 -4.95 11.16
N ARG A 209 -3.29 -4.05 11.08
CA ARG A 209 -3.13 -2.74 10.44
C ARG A 209 -3.68 -1.58 11.30
N PRO A 210 -3.08 -0.39 11.22
CA PRO A 210 -3.66 0.83 11.76
C PRO A 210 -4.82 1.33 10.88
N ALA A 211 -5.99 1.53 11.46
CA ALA A 211 -7.15 2.19 10.88
C ALA A 211 -7.39 3.58 11.51
N PHE A 212 -8.25 4.39 10.91
CA PHE A 212 -8.62 5.72 11.41
C PHE A 212 -7.43 6.63 11.73
N GLY A 213 -6.48 6.74 10.80
CA GLY A 213 -5.29 7.59 10.97
C GLY A 213 -4.26 7.08 11.98
N GLY A 214 -4.35 5.80 12.40
CA GLY A 214 -3.46 5.22 13.41
C GLY A 214 -4.12 4.98 14.77
N ASN A 215 -5.32 5.53 14.99
CA ASN A 215 -5.97 5.51 16.30
C ASN A 215 -6.63 4.17 16.67
N LEU A 216 -6.80 3.27 15.70
CA LEU A 216 -7.39 1.95 15.92
C LEU A 216 -6.50 0.89 15.29
N MET A 217 -6.02 -0.05 16.08
CA MET A 217 -5.35 -1.24 15.55
C MET A 217 -6.40 -2.33 15.31
N ALA A 218 -6.47 -2.84 14.09
CA ALA A 218 -7.37 -3.92 13.71
C ALA A 218 -6.57 -5.13 13.22
N THR A 219 -6.86 -6.30 13.78
CA THR A 219 -6.35 -7.58 13.28
C THR A 219 -7.45 -8.23 12.45
N ILE A 220 -7.19 -8.41 11.17
CA ILE A 220 -8.13 -8.93 10.18
C ILE A 220 -7.67 -10.32 9.75
N VAL A 221 -8.62 -11.23 9.59
CA VAL A 221 -8.40 -12.61 9.16
C VAL A 221 -9.36 -12.96 8.02
N SER A 222 -8.89 -13.79 7.09
CA SER A 222 -9.69 -14.27 5.96
C SER A 222 -9.84 -15.80 6.04
N PRO A 223 -10.77 -16.31 6.87
CA PRO A 223 -10.85 -17.74 7.17
C PRO A 223 -11.21 -18.58 5.93
N GLU A 224 -12.16 -18.12 5.13
CA GLU A 224 -12.78 -18.89 4.04
C GLU A 224 -12.20 -18.63 2.65
N ALA A 225 -11.19 -17.76 2.53
CA ALA A 225 -10.63 -17.37 1.24
C ALA A 225 -9.13 -17.68 1.14
N ARG A 226 -8.71 -18.18 -0.03
CA ARG A 226 -7.30 -18.31 -0.40
C ARG A 226 -7.04 -17.73 -1.80
N PRO A 227 -5.86 -17.13 -2.03
CA PRO A 227 -4.82 -16.85 -1.04
C PRO A 227 -5.25 -15.74 -0.05
N GLN A 228 -4.65 -15.75 1.15
CA GLN A 228 -4.77 -14.62 2.09
C GLN A 228 -3.81 -13.50 1.65
N MET A 229 -4.33 -12.35 1.26
CA MET A 229 -3.51 -11.27 0.70
C MET A 229 -3.33 -10.10 1.66
N ALA A 230 -2.11 -9.59 1.75
CA ALA A 230 -1.80 -8.38 2.51
C ALA A 230 -0.84 -7.47 1.74
N THR A 231 -1.07 -6.16 1.81
CA THR A 231 -0.01 -5.17 1.53
C THR A 231 0.66 -4.78 2.85
N VAL A 232 1.98 -4.68 2.86
CA VAL A 232 2.79 -4.42 4.04
C VAL A 232 3.49 -3.08 3.93
N ARG A 233 3.41 -2.27 4.98
CA ARG A 233 4.02 -0.94 5.01
C ARG A 233 5.55 -1.03 4.92
N PRO A 234 6.19 -0.34 3.94
CA PRO A 234 7.65 -0.29 3.86
C PRO A 234 8.29 0.29 5.14
N GLY A 235 9.44 -0.24 5.55
CA GLY A 235 10.23 0.23 6.69
C GLY A 235 9.72 -0.19 8.08
N VAL A 236 8.59 -0.91 8.16
CA VAL A 236 8.09 -1.45 9.45
C VAL A 236 8.86 -2.69 9.87
N PHE A 237 9.29 -3.49 8.91
CA PHE A 237 10.02 -4.73 9.16
C PHE A 237 11.46 -4.57 8.73
N ALA A 238 12.38 -5.07 9.55
CA ALA A 238 13.80 -5.07 9.19
C ALA A 238 14.07 -6.08 8.08
N ALA A 239 14.97 -5.73 7.16
CA ALA A 239 15.51 -6.71 6.23
C ALA A 239 16.23 -7.82 7.01
N PRO A 240 16.11 -9.08 6.57
CA PRO A 240 16.76 -10.21 7.23
C PRO A 240 18.28 -10.13 7.10
N GLU A 241 19.00 -10.75 8.03
CA GLU A 241 20.44 -10.97 7.86
C GLU A 241 20.66 -11.92 6.69
N ARG A 242 21.53 -11.50 5.76
CA ARG A 242 21.80 -12.27 4.54
C ARG A 242 22.59 -13.52 4.86
N ASP A 243 22.06 -14.66 4.46
CA ASP A 243 22.73 -15.95 4.53
C ASP A 243 23.12 -16.42 3.13
N ALA A 244 24.39 -16.22 2.77
CA ALA A 244 24.94 -16.63 1.49
C ALA A 244 25.01 -18.15 1.29
N SER A 245 24.78 -18.95 2.35
CA SER A 245 24.77 -20.42 2.26
C SER A 245 23.44 -20.98 1.76
N ARG A 246 22.37 -20.17 1.71
CA ARG A 246 21.05 -20.60 1.23
C ARG A 246 21.06 -20.88 -0.27
N VAL A 247 20.57 -22.07 -0.62
CA VAL A 247 20.35 -22.46 -2.01
C VAL A 247 18.95 -22.02 -2.44
N CYS A 248 18.90 -21.10 -3.39
CA CYS A 248 17.65 -20.63 -4.00
C CYS A 248 17.58 -21.09 -5.46
N THR A 249 16.44 -21.65 -5.86
CA THR A 249 16.23 -22.02 -7.27
C THR A 249 15.49 -20.90 -8.00
N VAL A 250 16.04 -20.45 -9.14
CA VAL A 250 15.44 -19.42 -9.97
C VAL A 250 14.75 -20.08 -11.16
N TYR A 251 13.46 -19.82 -11.33
CA TYR A 251 12.65 -20.28 -12.46
C TYR A 251 12.20 -19.10 -13.30
N GLU A 252 12.17 -19.28 -14.62
CA GLU A 252 11.54 -18.32 -15.51
C GLU A 252 10.09 -18.75 -15.80
N MET A 253 9.17 -17.79 -15.77
CA MET A 253 7.76 -17.99 -16.04
C MET A 253 7.28 -17.03 -17.14
N PRO A 254 6.55 -17.51 -18.16
CA PRO A 254 6.00 -16.64 -19.19
C PRO A 254 4.99 -15.65 -18.58
N PRO A 255 4.97 -14.39 -19.03
CA PRO A 255 3.93 -13.45 -18.62
C PRO A 255 2.56 -13.93 -19.08
N ALA A 256 1.53 -13.68 -18.28
CA ALA A 256 0.18 -14.06 -18.66
C ALA A 256 -0.35 -13.12 -19.77
N PRO A 257 -1.18 -13.64 -20.71
CA PRO A 257 -1.84 -12.79 -21.69
C PRO A 257 -2.76 -11.78 -21.00
N CYS A 258 -2.82 -10.56 -21.55
CA CYS A 258 -3.65 -9.48 -21.05
C CYS A 258 -4.22 -8.67 -22.22
N ASP A 259 -5.54 -8.76 -22.40
CA ASP A 259 -6.26 -8.12 -23.52
C ASP A 259 -6.60 -6.65 -23.25
N VAL A 260 -6.36 -6.16 -22.03
CA VAL A 260 -6.51 -4.74 -21.71
C VAL A 260 -5.40 -3.97 -22.42
N ALA A 261 -5.71 -2.82 -23.02
CA ALA A 261 -4.70 -1.97 -23.63
C ALA A 261 -3.72 -1.44 -22.57
N ALA A 262 -2.43 -1.36 -22.91
CA ALA A 262 -1.44 -0.78 -22.00
C ALA A 262 -1.72 0.72 -21.83
N PRO A 263 -1.54 1.28 -20.61
CA PRO A 263 -1.63 2.71 -20.41
C PRO A 263 -0.55 3.44 -21.21
N GLU A 264 -0.89 4.59 -21.76
CA GLU A 264 0.06 5.47 -22.44
C GLU A 264 0.72 6.39 -21.42
N VAL A 265 2.05 6.32 -21.31
CA VAL A 265 2.85 7.24 -20.48
C VAL A 265 3.17 8.47 -21.31
N LEU A 266 2.55 9.60 -20.96
CA LEU A 266 2.70 10.86 -21.71
C LEU A 266 4.01 11.61 -21.37
N ALA A 267 4.45 11.52 -20.12
CA ALA A 267 5.66 12.15 -19.63
C ALA A 267 6.19 11.41 -18.38
N GLU A 268 7.51 11.34 -18.25
CA GLU A 268 8.21 10.94 -17.03
C GLU A 268 9.12 12.09 -16.64
N GLU A 269 8.83 12.70 -15.50
CA GLU A 269 9.67 13.74 -14.94
C GLU A 269 10.49 13.12 -13.81
N PRO A 270 11.83 13.19 -13.83
CA PRO A 270 12.62 12.77 -12.69
C PRO A 270 12.18 13.58 -11.48
N ALA A 271 11.99 12.90 -10.35
CA ALA A 271 11.79 13.60 -9.08
C ALA A 271 13.01 14.50 -8.86
N ASP A 272 12.76 15.81 -8.73
CA ASP A 272 13.79 16.83 -8.56
C ASP A 272 14.78 16.38 -7.48
N ASP A 273 16.08 16.45 -7.78
CA ASP A 273 17.22 16.03 -6.96
C ASP A 273 17.39 16.87 -5.66
N GLY A 274 16.39 17.68 -5.33
CA GLY A 274 16.17 18.15 -3.98
C GLY A 274 15.99 16.94 -3.05
N THR A 275 16.72 16.94 -1.93
CA THR A 275 16.68 15.88 -0.92
C THR A 275 15.23 15.56 -0.58
N SER A 276 14.75 14.38 -1.00
CA SER A 276 13.41 13.92 -0.67
C SER A 276 13.23 14.06 0.84
N ILE A 277 12.19 14.76 1.27
CA ILE A 277 11.94 15.05 2.68
C ILE A 277 11.82 13.77 3.54
N ALA A 278 11.57 12.62 2.90
CA ALA A 278 11.57 11.31 3.56
C ALA A 278 12.97 10.82 3.98
N ALA A 279 14.02 11.19 3.25
CA ALA A 279 15.39 10.75 3.49
C ALA A 279 16.17 11.69 4.44
N CYS A 280 15.55 12.79 4.88
CA CYS A 280 16.20 13.77 5.74
C CYS A 280 16.25 13.31 7.20
N ASP A 281 17.45 13.27 7.79
CA ASP A 281 17.63 13.00 9.23
C ASP A 281 17.08 14.12 10.12
N VAL A 282 17.08 15.36 9.62
CA VAL A 282 16.50 16.53 10.27
C VAL A 282 15.56 17.23 9.29
N LEU A 283 14.36 17.59 9.75
CA LEU A 283 13.33 18.20 8.90
C LEU A 283 12.72 19.43 9.58
N VAL A 284 12.70 20.55 8.86
CA VAL A 284 11.95 21.76 9.25
C VAL A 284 10.65 21.80 8.47
N VAL A 285 9.51 21.79 9.14
CA VAL A 285 8.17 21.78 8.55
C VAL A 285 7.49 23.13 8.76
N VAL A 286 7.05 23.76 7.66
CA VAL A 286 6.30 25.03 7.71
C VAL A 286 4.79 24.85 7.54
N GLY A 287 4.05 25.48 8.44
CA GLY A 287 2.60 25.58 8.38
C GLY A 287 2.11 26.91 7.82
N ARG A 288 0.78 27.07 7.77
CA ARG A 288 0.13 28.34 7.38
C ARG A 288 0.46 29.49 8.35
N GLY A 289 0.92 29.18 9.56
CA GLY A 289 1.34 30.17 10.57
C GLY A 289 2.53 31.04 10.14
N ILE A 290 3.29 30.66 9.10
CA ILE A 290 4.34 31.52 8.52
C ILE A 290 3.79 32.75 7.76
N ARG A 291 2.47 32.75 7.48
CA ARG A 291 1.64 33.81 6.86
C ARG A 291 1.93 34.15 5.41
N ASP A 292 3.19 34.25 4.98
CA ASP A 292 3.55 34.70 3.64
C ASP A 292 4.79 34.01 3.04
N LYS A 293 4.90 34.04 1.70
CA LYS A 293 5.99 33.40 0.94
C LYS A 293 7.36 34.03 1.21
N LYS A 294 7.45 35.31 1.60
CA LYS A 294 8.75 35.95 1.90
C LYS A 294 9.30 35.47 3.24
N SER A 295 8.41 35.24 4.20
CA SER A 295 8.75 34.69 5.52
C SER A 295 9.29 33.26 5.46
N LEU A 296 9.08 32.51 4.37
CA LEU A 296 9.72 31.21 4.15
C LEU A 296 11.25 31.28 4.10
N ALA A 297 11.82 32.42 3.73
CA ALA A 297 13.27 32.62 3.74
C ALA A 297 13.87 32.42 5.15
N VAL A 298 13.10 32.74 6.20
CA VAL A 298 13.51 32.50 7.60
C VAL A 298 13.56 31.01 7.89
N ALA A 299 12.53 30.26 7.49
CA ALA A 299 12.48 28.81 7.69
C ALA A 299 13.57 28.09 6.89
N ARG A 300 13.87 28.57 5.67
CA ARG A 300 14.96 28.06 4.86
C ARG A 300 16.33 28.33 5.49
N ARG A 301 16.57 29.54 5.99
CA ARG A 301 17.80 29.88 6.73
C ARG A 301 18.00 28.98 7.95
N LEU A 302 16.93 28.71 8.71
CA LEU A 302 16.98 27.77 9.83
C LEU A 302 17.28 26.34 9.37
N ALA A 303 16.65 25.89 8.29
CA ALA A 303 16.89 24.57 7.72
C ALA A 303 18.35 24.42 7.27
N ASP A 304 18.88 25.40 6.57
CA ASP A 304 20.28 25.42 6.10
C ASP A 304 21.27 25.39 7.29
N ALA A 305 21.02 26.16 8.35
CA ALA A 305 21.84 26.15 9.56
C ALA A 305 21.82 24.80 10.31
N LEU A 306 20.74 24.03 10.17
CA LEU A 306 20.59 22.69 10.76
C LEU A 306 21.05 21.56 9.82
N GLY A 307 21.37 21.84 8.56
CA GLY A 307 21.54 20.82 7.53
C GLY A 307 20.26 20.00 7.31
N ALA A 308 19.09 20.62 7.50
CA ALA A 308 17.79 19.99 7.49
C ALA A 308 17.07 20.15 6.14
N GLY A 309 16.22 19.20 5.79
CA GLY A 309 15.26 19.37 4.70
C GLY A 309 14.16 20.37 5.06
N LEU A 310 13.51 20.95 4.05
CA LEU A 310 12.36 21.84 4.22
C LEU A 310 11.07 21.15 3.75
N GLY A 311 10.20 20.81 4.70
CA GLY A 311 8.86 20.29 4.45
C GLY A 311 7.77 21.33 4.68
N CYS A 312 6.54 21.03 4.29
CA CYS A 312 5.40 21.91 4.46
C CYS A 312 4.07 21.18 4.67
N THR A 313 3.09 21.89 5.18
CA THR A 313 1.71 21.39 5.30
C THR A 313 0.93 21.61 4.01
N ARG A 314 -0.11 20.80 3.76
CA ARG A 314 -1.03 20.98 2.61
C ARG A 314 -1.53 22.41 2.40
N PRO A 315 -1.95 23.16 3.45
CA PRO A 315 -2.24 24.58 3.39
C PRO A 315 -1.22 25.49 2.68
N VAL A 316 0.07 25.15 2.73
CA VAL A 316 1.19 25.89 2.14
C VAL A 316 1.36 25.51 0.66
N VAL A 317 1.17 24.24 0.31
CA VAL A 317 1.15 23.76 -1.08
C VAL A 317 -0.01 24.37 -1.85
N GLU A 318 -1.21 24.36 -1.28
CA GLU A 318 -2.40 24.97 -1.88
C GLU A 318 -2.24 26.48 -2.09
N ALA A 319 -1.35 27.13 -1.34
CA ALA A 319 -1.01 28.54 -1.51
C ALA A 319 0.10 28.79 -2.56
N GLY A 320 0.67 27.75 -3.18
CA GLY A 320 1.74 27.86 -4.19
C GLY A 320 3.09 28.31 -3.63
N TRP A 321 3.34 28.03 -2.35
CA TRP A 321 4.55 28.47 -1.65
C TRP A 321 5.69 27.47 -1.79
N LEU A 322 5.36 26.18 -1.70
CA LEU A 322 6.26 25.03 -1.85
C LEU A 322 5.55 23.95 -2.66
N ASP A 323 6.33 23.08 -3.29
CA ASP A 323 5.81 22.03 -4.16
C ASP A 323 5.19 20.88 -3.38
N HIS A 324 4.34 20.11 -4.06
CA HIS A 324 3.65 18.96 -3.47
C HIS A 324 4.63 17.89 -2.93
N GLY A 325 5.81 17.76 -3.54
CA GLY A 325 6.86 16.84 -3.06
C GLY A 325 7.37 17.17 -1.65
N CYS A 326 7.18 18.42 -1.19
CA CYS A 326 7.53 18.84 0.17
C CYS A 326 6.36 18.67 1.17
N GLN A 327 5.20 18.17 0.73
CA GLN A 327 4.02 18.06 1.59
C GLN A 327 4.16 16.92 2.59
N VAL A 328 4.07 17.22 3.89
CA VAL A 328 4.08 16.22 4.96
C VAL A 328 2.66 15.94 5.43
N GLY A 329 2.28 14.65 5.44
CA GLY A 329 0.99 14.18 5.95
C GLY A 329 0.46 12.96 5.22
N GLN A 330 -0.74 12.52 5.59
CA GLN A 330 -1.40 11.32 5.06
C GLN A 330 -1.57 11.34 3.53
N THR A 331 -1.79 12.52 2.94
CA THR A 331 -1.94 12.73 1.49
C THR A 331 -0.65 13.26 0.84
N GLY A 332 0.45 13.30 1.58
CA GLY A 332 1.76 13.70 1.09
C GLY A 332 2.78 12.61 1.45
N VAL A 333 3.99 13.04 1.79
CA VAL A 333 5.06 12.16 2.22
C VAL A 333 4.95 11.91 3.73
N SER A 334 5.04 10.64 4.11
CA SER A 334 5.25 10.24 5.51
C SER A 334 6.75 10.29 5.81
N VAL A 335 7.12 10.96 6.90
CA VAL A 335 8.52 11.22 7.25
C VAL A 335 8.82 10.69 8.66
N ALA A 336 10.03 10.19 8.86
CA ALA A 336 10.51 9.69 10.14
C ALA A 336 11.92 10.23 10.48
N PRO A 337 12.10 11.56 10.55
CA PRO A 337 13.40 12.16 10.85
C PRO A 337 13.77 11.94 12.32
N ARG A 338 15.07 12.02 12.63
CA ARG A 338 15.56 12.01 14.02
C ARG A 338 15.15 13.28 14.77
N LEU A 339 15.06 14.41 14.07
CA LEU A 339 14.59 15.69 14.61
C LEU A 339 13.63 16.38 13.63
N LEU A 340 12.43 16.71 14.10
CA LEU A 340 11.42 17.46 13.35
C LEU A 340 11.15 18.79 14.04
N VAL A 341 11.34 19.91 13.32
CA VAL A 341 11.05 21.26 13.80
C VAL A 341 9.81 21.79 13.09
N SER A 342 8.72 22.00 13.81
CA SER A 342 7.44 22.44 13.29
C SER A 342 7.22 23.94 13.55
N LEU A 343 7.05 24.72 12.48
CA LEU A 343 6.89 26.17 12.54
C LEU A 343 5.48 26.57 12.08
N GLY A 344 4.63 27.00 13.02
CA GLY A 344 3.31 27.56 12.72
C GLY A 344 2.33 26.54 12.12
N VAL A 345 2.42 25.28 12.56
CA VAL A 345 1.56 24.17 12.13
C VAL A 345 0.47 23.94 13.17
N SER A 346 -0.80 23.82 12.76
CA SER A 346 -1.88 23.56 13.72
C SER A 346 -1.88 22.12 14.28
N GLY A 347 -1.39 21.15 13.51
CA GLY A 347 -1.38 19.73 13.91
C GLY A 347 -2.68 19.00 13.60
N ALA A 348 -3.29 19.28 12.43
CA ALA A 348 -4.43 18.48 11.97
C ALA A 348 -4.05 16.98 11.90
N VAL A 349 -5.02 16.09 12.17
CA VAL A 349 -4.79 14.62 12.22
C VAL A 349 -4.09 14.10 10.97
N GLN A 350 -4.41 14.66 9.80
CA GLN A 350 -3.80 14.30 8.53
C GLN A 350 -2.30 14.63 8.49
N HIS A 351 -1.87 15.71 9.13
CA HIS A 351 -0.46 16.07 9.23
C HIS A 351 0.25 15.23 10.31
N LEU A 352 -0.37 15.08 11.49
CA LEU A 352 0.18 14.27 12.58
C LEU A 352 0.43 12.82 12.16
N ALA A 353 -0.47 12.24 11.36
CA ALA A 353 -0.29 10.89 10.82
C ALA A 353 1.01 10.74 10.02
N GLY A 354 1.43 11.77 9.28
CA GLY A 354 2.64 11.76 8.46
C GLY A 354 3.95 12.02 9.22
N ILE A 355 3.88 12.47 10.48
CA ILE A 355 5.07 12.72 11.33
C ILE A 355 5.16 11.77 12.53
N SER A 356 4.27 10.77 12.60
CA SER A 356 4.16 9.84 13.73
C SER A 356 5.41 9.01 13.99
N GLY A 357 6.29 8.86 12.99
CA GLY A 357 7.58 8.16 13.11
C GLY A 357 8.76 9.07 13.47
N ALA A 358 8.56 10.37 13.71
CA ALA A 358 9.65 11.27 14.07
C ALA A 358 10.20 10.96 15.47
N GLY A 359 11.52 10.96 15.62
CA GLY A 359 12.19 10.60 16.88
C GLY A 359 12.10 11.70 17.95
N CYS A 360 12.16 12.97 17.55
CA CYS A 360 12.03 14.13 18.43
C CYS A 360 11.30 15.26 17.68
N VAL A 361 10.23 15.78 18.26
CA VAL A 361 9.39 16.82 17.68
C VAL A 361 9.50 18.10 18.51
N VAL A 362 9.95 19.18 17.88
CA VAL A 362 9.99 20.53 18.44
C VAL A 362 8.95 21.38 17.72
N ALA A 363 7.97 21.93 18.43
CA ALA A 363 6.89 22.71 17.81
C ALA A 363 6.83 24.14 18.32
N VAL A 364 6.64 25.08 17.39
CA VAL A 364 6.44 26.50 17.66
C VAL A 364 5.09 26.94 17.09
N ASN A 365 4.21 27.44 17.94
CA ASN A 365 2.92 27.97 17.50
C ASN A 365 2.51 29.19 18.35
N GLU A 366 1.80 30.14 17.73
CA GLU A 366 1.21 31.29 18.43
C GLU A 366 0.01 30.86 19.30
N ASP A 367 -0.70 29.82 18.86
CA ASP A 367 -1.86 29.27 19.56
C ASP A 367 -1.43 28.20 20.58
N PRO A 368 -1.59 28.43 21.90
CA PRO A 368 -1.23 27.47 22.93
C PRO A 368 -2.09 26.20 22.91
N GLU A 369 -3.28 26.25 22.31
CA GLU A 369 -4.20 25.11 22.21
C GLU A 369 -4.00 24.30 20.91
N ALA A 370 -2.98 24.63 20.11
CA ALA A 370 -2.72 23.94 18.87
C ALA A 370 -2.37 22.45 19.11
N PRO A 371 -3.08 21.49 18.47
CA PRO A 371 -2.81 20.06 18.60
C PRO A 371 -1.35 19.62 18.39
N ILE A 372 -0.58 20.36 17.58
CA ILE A 372 0.85 20.05 17.38
C ILE A 372 1.67 20.19 18.67
N LEU A 373 1.30 21.12 19.56
CA LEU A 373 2.05 21.37 20.79
C LEU A 373 1.85 20.22 21.78
N ALA A 374 0.66 19.63 21.80
CA ALA A 374 0.37 18.43 22.60
C ALA A 374 1.10 17.19 22.07
N ALA A 375 1.41 17.14 20.77
CA ALA A 375 2.13 16.04 20.13
C ALA A 375 3.66 16.24 20.09
N ALA A 376 4.18 17.36 20.58
CA ALA A 376 5.61 17.70 20.53
C ALA A 376 6.32 17.34 21.84
N ASP A 377 7.58 16.91 21.73
CA ASP A 377 8.47 16.71 22.88
C ASP A 377 8.88 18.05 23.51
N TYR A 378 9.07 19.06 22.66
CA TYR A 378 9.37 20.43 23.09
C TYR A 378 8.41 21.42 22.41
N ALA A 379 7.70 22.19 23.21
CA ALA A 379 6.72 23.16 22.74
C ALA A 379 7.13 24.59 23.11
N VAL A 380 7.06 25.51 22.15
CA VAL A 380 7.27 26.95 22.36
C VAL A 380 6.05 27.70 21.87
N VAL A 381 5.46 28.50 22.77
CA VAL A 381 4.34 29.37 22.42
C VAL A 381 4.89 30.75 22.04
N GLY A 382 4.69 31.16 20.79
CA GLY A 382 5.20 32.43 20.26
C GLY A 382 5.16 32.54 18.74
N ASP A 383 5.56 33.69 18.19
CA ASP A 383 5.65 33.88 16.74
C ASP A 383 6.77 33.00 16.17
N CYS A 384 6.37 32.04 15.34
CA CYS A 384 7.29 31.10 14.70
C CYS A 384 8.40 31.77 13.89
N ARG A 385 8.19 33.00 13.38
CA ARG A 385 9.19 33.74 12.59
C ARG A 385 10.27 34.34 13.48
N GLU A 386 9.90 34.89 14.64
CA GLU A 386 10.86 35.47 15.57
C GLU A 386 11.71 34.38 16.21
N VAL A 387 11.07 33.29 16.64
CA VAL A 387 11.74 32.12 17.21
C VAL A 387 12.68 31.49 16.18
N ALA A 388 12.24 31.29 14.94
CA ALA A 388 13.08 30.72 13.89
C ALA A 388 14.29 31.60 13.55
N ARG A 389 14.15 32.94 13.55
CA ARG A 389 15.30 33.85 13.37
C ARG A 389 16.29 33.74 14.51
N ALA A 390 15.81 33.79 15.75
CA ALA A 390 16.67 33.71 16.93
C ALA A 390 17.45 32.38 16.97
N TRP A 391 16.79 31.28 16.60
CA TRP A 391 17.43 29.96 16.52
C TRP A 391 18.47 29.88 15.40
N ALA A 392 18.15 30.38 14.21
CA ALA A 392 19.11 30.42 13.10
C ALA A 392 20.36 31.23 13.49
N GLU A 393 20.20 32.41 14.09
CA GLU A 393 21.33 33.24 14.55
C GLU A 393 22.16 32.56 15.66
N ALA A 394 21.51 31.87 16.61
CA ALA A 394 22.22 31.15 17.66
C ALA A 394 23.03 29.95 17.12
N LEU A 395 22.54 29.31 16.05
CA LEU A 395 23.22 28.18 15.40
C LEU A 395 24.38 28.64 14.51
N GLU A 396 24.23 29.75 13.80
CA GLU A 396 25.29 30.33 12.95
C GLU A 396 26.47 30.88 13.77
N ASN A 397 26.23 31.28 15.03
CA ASN A 397 27.27 31.79 15.94
C ASN A 397 27.98 30.69 16.75
N ARG A 398 27.66 29.41 16.52
CA ARG A 398 28.34 28.25 17.09
C ARG A 398 29.33 27.67 16.09
#